data_AF-A0A9I9E7U2-F1
#
_entry.id   AF-A0A9I9E7U2-F1
#
_cell.length_a   1.000
_cell.length_b   1.000
_cell.length_c   1.000
_cell.angle_alpha   90.00
_cell.angle_beta   90.00
_cell.angle_gamma   90.00
#
_symmetry.space_group_name_H-M   'P 1'
#
loop_
_entity.id
_entity.type
_entity.pdbx_description
1 polymer ?
#
loop_
_entity_poly.entity_id
_entity_poly.type
_entity_poly.pdbx_seq_one_letter_code
_entity_poly.pdbx_strand_id
1 'polypeptide(L)'
;MSARRLQMVFRASHYKKSDLWMLRKYIFDHDCSLTTTLSSHMFMSTDRSIPKEIVHKTHTNLGVNISYQKALRAKEHIVKILKGNKIESYTLIPCFFDKLIKSNPSTYTALEMDDNGHFKFFFMTFGASIEGWKYCRPIISIGMGHF
;
A
#
# COMPACT_ATOMS: atom_id res chain seq x y z
N MET A 1 6.05 19.18 27.27
CA MET A 1 6.58 19.01 25.89
C MET A 1 5.58 18.18 25.10
N SER A 2 4.96 18.78 24.08
CA SER A 2 3.93 18.12 23.26
C SER A 2 4.59 17.16 22.26
N ALA A 3 4.32 15.87 22.38
CA ALA A 3 4.76 14.86 21.42
C ALA A 3 3.96 15.03 20.12
N ARG A 4 4.54 15.68 19.11
CA ARG A 4 3.94 15.71 17.77
C ARG A 4 3.91 14.29 17.21
N ARG A 5 2.70 13.81 16.89
CA ARG A 5 2.47 12.54 16.20
C ARG A 5 3.14 12.59 14.83
N LEU A 6 4.30 11.97 14.67
CA LEU A 6 4.97 11.82 13.38
C LEU A 6 4.31 10.68 12.62
N GLN A 7 3.30 10.99 11.82
CA GLN A 7 2.69 10.06 10.88
C GLN A 7 3.44 10.18 9.55
N MET A 8 4.50 9.38 9.36
CA MET A 8 5.22 9.32 8.09
C MET A 8 4.65 8.19 7.23
N VAL A 9 3.89 8.55 6.20
CA VAL A 9 3.38 7.60 5.20
C VAL A 9 4.31 7.63 3.99
N PHE A 10 4.87 6.48 3.65
CA PHE A 10 5.72 6.32 2.46
C PHE A 10 5.04 5.38 1.46
N ARG A 11 5.21 5.65 0.17
CA ARG A 11 4.79 4.76 -0.91
C ARG A 11 6.00 4.30 -1.70
N ALA A 12 6.15 2.99 -1.83
CA ALA A 12 7.14 2.37 -2.71
C ALA A 12 6.49 2.03 -4.07
N SER A 13 7.23 2.24 -5.15
CA SER A 13 6.82 1.86 -6.51
C SER A 13 8.04 1.50 -7.37
N HIS A 14 7.89 0.57 -8.31
CA HIS A 14 8.95 0.25 -9.27
C HIS A 14 9.29 1.45 -10.16
N TYR A 15 10.59 1.71 -10.35
CA TYR A 15 11.04 2.73 -11.27
C TYR A 15 11.11 2.17 -12.69
N LYS A 16 10.25 2.67 -13.60
CA LYS A 16 10.30 2.39 -15.05
C LYS A 16 10.50 0.90 -15.41
N LYS A 17 9.84 -0.03 -14.69
CA LYS A 17 9.99 -1.49 -14.86
C LYS A 17 11.42 -2.04 -14.69
N SER A 18 12.26 -1.34 -13.94
CA SER A 18 13.55 -1.86 -13.48
C SER A 18 13.42 -2.51 -12.10
N ASP A 19 14.50 -3.16 -11.67
CA ASP A 19 14.65 -3.70 -10.31
C ASP A 19 14.92 -2.60 -9.27
N LEU A 20 15.00 -1.34 -9.70
CA LEU A 20 15.15 -0.18 -8.84
C LEU A 20 13.78 0.27 -8.33
N TRP A 21 13.72 0.58 -7.03
CA TRP A 21 12.50 1.02 -6.38
C TRP A 21 12.61 2.49 -5.99
N MET A 22 11.52 3.21 -6.17
CA MET A 22 11.39 4.60 -5.77
C MET A 22 10.48 4.70 -4.54
N LEU A 23 11.02 5.28 -3.47
CA LEU A 23 10.31 5.59 -2.24
C LEU A 23 9.91 7.06 -2.28
N ARG A 24 8.61 7.35 -2.25
CA ARG A 24 8.08 8.72 -2.20
C ARG A 24 7.48 8.99 -0.83
N LYS A 25 7.91 10.09 -0.21
CA LYS A 25 7.30 10.66 1.00
C LYS A 25 5.94 11.24 0.61
N TYR A 26 4.88 10.83 1.30
CA TYR A 26 3.56 11.39 1.10
C TYR A 26 3.47 12.75 1.80
N ILE A 27 3.20 13.82 1.04
CA ILE A 27 2.89 15.16 1.56
C ILE A 27 1.37 15.28 1.52
N PHE A 28 0.74 15.49 2.68
CA PHE A 28 -0.73 15.50 2.81
C PHE A 28 -1.35 16.81 2.26
N ASP A 29 -0.62 17.92 2.34
CA ASP A 29 -1.02 19.21 1.75
C ASP A 29 -0.71 19.22 0.26
N HIS A 30 -1.75 19.49 -0.55
CA HIS A 30 -1.63 19.65 -1.98
C HIS A 30 -2.15 21.03 -2.37
N ASP A 31 -1.28 21.82 -3.00
CA ASP A 31 -1.62 23.10 -3.64
C ASP A 31 -1.55 22.97 -5.17
N CYS A 32 -2.09 21.88 -5.71
CA CYS A 32 -1.96 21.56 -7.14
C CYS A 32 -3.31 21.66 -7.85
N SER A 33 -3.37 22.51 -8.88
CA SER A 33 -4.54 22.81 -9.68
C SER A 33 -5.09 21.60 -10.45
N LEU A 34 -6.42 21.55 -10.52
CA LEU A 34 -7.32 20.49 -11.01
C LEU A 34 -7.13 20.01 -12.46
N THR A 35 -6.18 20.56 -13.22
CA THR A 35 -5.97 20.22 -14.64
C THR A 35 -4.99 19.06 -14.87
N THR A 36 -4.10 18.77 -13.92
CA THR A 36 -3.10 17.68 -14.06
C THR A 36 -3.64 16.31 -13.59
N THR A 37 -4.84 16.27 -13.01
CA THR A 37 -5.44 15.06 -12.42
C THR A 37 -6.08 14.12 -13.44
N LEU A 38 -6.27 14.54 -14.70
CA LEU A 38 -6.97 13.73 -15.70
C LEU A 38 -6.15 12.58 -16.30
N SER A 39 -4.81 12.65 -16.34
CA SER A 39 -3.99 11.59 -16.95
C SER A 39 -3.33 10.63 -15.97
N SER A 40 -3.01 11.06 -14.74
CA SER A 40 -2.12 10.28 -13.85
C SER A 40 -2.82 9.71 -12.62
N HIS A 41 -4.00 10.21 -12.26
CA HIS A 41 -4.74 9.72 -11.08
C HIS A 41 -5.75 8.61 -11.37
N MET A 42 -6.02 8.30 -12.65
CA MET A 42 -6.97 7.24 -13.01
C MET A 42 -6.47 5.83 -12.65
N PHE A 43 -5.19 5.67 -12.29
CA PHE A 43 -4.61 4.38 -11.90
C PHE A 43 -4.53 4.14 -10.38
N MET A 44 -4.90 5.13 -9.56
CA MET A 44 -4.59 5.14 -8.11
C MET A 44 -5.80 5.06 -7.18
N SER A 45 -7.01 4.97 -7.73
CA SER A 45 -8.25 4.83 -6.95
C SER A 45 -9.10 3.70 -7.48
N THR A 46 -8.63 2.47 -7.28
CA THR A 46 -9.42 1.25 -7.52
C THR A 46 -10.71 1.18 -6.71
N ASP A 47 -10.82 2.02 -5.68
CA ASP A 47 -11.93 2.00 -4.75
C ASP A 47 -13.13 2.84 -5.21
N ARG A 48 -12.89 3.98 -5.87
CA ARG A 48 -13.93 5.02 -6.01
C ARG A 48 -14.84 4.92 -7.24
N SER A 49 -14.48 4.18 -8.29
CA SER A 49 -15.40 4.14 -9.44
C SER A 49 -16.57 3.20 -9.16
N ILE A 50 -17.77 3.78 -9.10
CA ILE A 50 -19.04 3.08 -8.98
C ILE A 50 -19.32 2.47 -10.36
N PRO A 51 -19.81 1.22 -10.49
CA PRO A 51 -20.00 0.60 -11.82
C PRO A 51 -20.87 1.43 -12.78
N LYS A 52 -21.75 2.31 -12.27
CA LYS A 52 -22.50 3.30 -13.06
C LYS A 52 -21.59 4.28 -13.81
N GLU A 53 -20.53 4.75 -13.16
CA GLU A 53 -19.56 5.66 -13.77
C GLU A 53 -18.75 4.93 -14.85
N ILE A 54 -18.43 3.66 -14.64
CA ILE A 54 -17.77 2.81 -15.64
C ILE A 54 -18.68 2.67 -16.87
N VAL A 55 -19.97 2.37 -16.69
CA VAL A 55 -20.95 2.31 -17.79
C VAL A 55 -20.97 3.64 -18.55
N HIS A 56 -21.12 4.76 -17.84
CA HIS A 56 -21.18 6.08 -18.45
C HIS A 56 -19.92 6.41 -19.25
N LYS A 57 -18.74 6.24 -18.63
CA LYS A 57 -17.44 6.50 -19.27
C LYS A 57 -17.17 5.60 -20.48
N THR A 58 -17.57 4.34 -20.41
CA THR A 58 -17.42 3.40 -21.53
C THR A 58 -18.26 3.85 -22.72
N HIS A 59 -19.48 4.30 -22.46
CA HIS A 59 -20.34 4.85 -23.50
C HIS A 59 -19.78 6.16 -24.07
N THR A 60 -19.37 7.11 -23.23
CA THR A 60 -18.88 8.42 -23.71
C THR A 60 -17.55 8.31 -24.45
N ASN A 61 -16.64 7.45 -24.00
CA ASN A 61 -15.28 7.41 -24.53
C ASN A 61 -15.13 6.40 -25.67
N LEU A 62 -15.90 5.31 -25.66
CA LEU A 62 -15.76 4.22 -26.62
C LEU A 62 -17.01 4.01 -27.48
N GLY A 63 -18.12 4.72 -27.20
CA GLY A 63 -19.39 4.54 -27.91
C GLY A 63 -20.07 3.19 -27.62
N VAL A 64 -19.56 2.41 -26.67
CA VAL A 64 -20.05 1.07 -26.36
C VAL A 64 -20.92 1.11 -25.11
N ASN A 65 -22.15 0.60 -25.24
CA ASN A 65 -23.02 0.42 -24.09
C ASN A 65 -22.74 -0.93 -23.40
N ILE A 66 -22.41 -0.88 -22.11
CA ILE A 66 -22.17 -2.07 -21.30
C ILE A 66 -23.19 -2.14 -20.16
N SER A 67 -23.61 -3.35 -19.78
CA SER A 67 -24.51 -3.52 -18.65
C SER A 67 -23.79 -3.22 -17.33
N TYR A 68 -24.55 -2.81 -16.32
CA TYR A 68 -24.05 -2.62 -14.95
C TYR A 68 -23.28 -3.85 -14.43
N GLN A 69 -23.79 -5.06 -14.71
CA GLN A 69 -23.15 -6.32 -14.31
C GLN A 69 -21.79 -6.53 -15.00
N LYS A 70 -21.66 -6.17 -16.29
CA LYS A 70 -20.37 -6.21 -16.99
C LYS A 70 -19.39 -5.21 -16.39
N ALA A 71 -19.85 -3.99 -16.09
CA ALA A 71 -19.04 -2.97 -15.44
C ALA A 71 -18.55 -3.40 -14.05
N LEU A 72 -19.41 -4.05 -13.25
CA LEU A 72 -19.06 -4.57 -11.93
C LEU A 72 -17.99 -5.68 -12.04
N ARG A 73 -18.19 -6.67 -12.92
CA ARG A 73 -17.21 -7.75 -13.13
C ARG A 73 -15.86 -7.23 -13.63
N ALA A 74 -15.88 -6.23 -14.52
CA ALA A 74 -14.66 -5.58 -15.00
C ALA A 74 -13.90 -4.90 -13.85
N LYS A 75 -14.62 -4.20 -12.96
CA LYS A 75 -14.04 -3.62 -11.74
C LYS A 75 -13.41 -4.70 -10.86
N GLU A 76 -14.14 -5.77 -10.55
CA GLU A 76 -13.64 -6.87 -9.72
C GLU A 76 -12.38 -7.52 -10.32
N HIS A 77 -12.38 -7.70 -11.64
CA HIS A 77 -11.25 -8.25 -12.37
C HIS A 77 -10.01 -7.34 -12.29
N ILE A 78 -10.19 -6.03 -12.51
CA ILE A 78 -9.11 -5.04 -12.38
C ILE A 78 -8.59 -4.98 -10.93
N VAL A 79 -9.48 -5.03 -9.93
CA VAL A 79 -9.09 -5.10 -8.52
C VAL A 79 -8.26 -6.34 -8.23
N LYS A 80 -8.63 -7.50 -8.79
CA LYS A 80 -7.87 -8.74 -8.64
C LYS A 80 -6.49 -8.63 -9.27
N ILE A 81 -6.38 -8.06 -10.47
CA ILE A 81 -5.09 -7.82 -11.15
C ILE A 81 -4.21 -6.88 -10.30
N LEU A 82 -4.79 -5.78 -9.80
CA LEU A 82 -4.04 -4.76 -9.07
C LEU A 82 -3.63 -5.20 -7.65
N LYS A 83 -4.45 -6.02 -6.99
CA LYS A 83 -4.05 -6.69 -5.75
C LYS A 83 -2.94 -7.72 -5.98
N GLY A 84 -2.78 -8.17 -7.23
CA GLY A 84 -1.75 -9.12 -7.63
C GLY A 84 -1.96 -10.50 -7.00
N ASN A 85 -0.96 -11.36 -7.20
CA ASN A 85 -0.91 -12.64 -6.53
C ASN A 85 -0.44 -12.44 -5.08
N LYS A 86 -1.21 -12.95 -4.12
CA LYS A 86 -0.86 -12.90 -2.69
C LYS A 86 0.54 -13.49 -2.46
N ILE A 87 0.85 -14.61 -3.10
CA ILE A 87 2.12 -15.32 -2.92
C ILE A 87 3.28 -14.44 -3.39
N GLU A 88 3.20 -13.90 -4.61
CA GLU A 88 4.23 -13.00 -5.15
C GLU A 88 4.40 -11.75 -4.26
N SER A 89 3.32 -11.22 -3.68
CA SER A 89 3.43 -10.06 -2.79
C SER A 89 4.27 -10.32 -1.53
N TYR A 90 4.24 -11.55 -0.98
CA TYR A 90 5.05 -11.94 0.18
C TYR A 90 6.52 -12.19 -0.20
N THR A 91 6.80 -12.64 -1.43
CA THR A 91 8.19 -12.83 -1.90
C THR A 91 8.99 -11.52 -1.96
N LEU A 92 8.31 -10.36 -1.98
CA LEU A 92 8.94 -9.04 -2.00
C LEU A 92 9.33 -8.50 -0.62
N ILE A 93 8.88 -9.12 0.47
CA ILE A 93 9.15 -8.67 1.84
C ILE A 93 10.64 -8.56 2.16
N PRO A 94 11.51 -9.55 1.82
CA PRO A 94 12.94 -9.43 2.07
C PRO A 94 13.57 -8.22 1.38
N CYS A 95 13.22 -7.97 0.11
CA CYS A 95 13.72 -6.82 -0.64
C CYS A 95 13.22 -5.49 -0.06
N PHE A 96 11.97 -5.45 0.41
CA PHE A 96 11.42 -4.30 1.11
C PHE A 96 12.19 -4.01 2.42
N PHE A 97 12.46 -5.02 3.24
CA PHE A 97 13.21 -4.86 4.49
C PHE A 97 14.64 -4.39 4.27
N ASP A 98 15.35 -4.97 3.29
CA ASP A 98 16.69 -4.51 2.92
C ASP A 98 16.72 -3.00 2.61
N LYS A 99 15.75 -2.53 1.81
CA LYS A 99 15.64 -1.10 1.46
C LYS A 99 15.21 -0.24 2.63
N LEU A 100 14.36 -0.77 3.51
CA LEU A 100 13.86 -0.08 4.69
C LEU A 100 15.01 0.19 5.66
N ILE A 101 15.83 -0.82 5.93
CA ILE A 101 17.02 -0.73 6.80
C ILE A 101 18.03 0.24 6.20
N LYS A 102 18.34 0.13 4.90
CA LYS A 102 19.26 1.05 4.21
C LYS A 102 18.81 2.51 4.31
N SER A 103 17.51 2.76 4.18
CA SER A 103 16.94 4.12 4.26
C SER A 103 16.84 4.64 5.69
N ASN A 104 16.70 3.76 6.68
CA ASN A 104 16.51 4.12 8.09
C ASN A 104 17.41 3.23 8.97
N PRO A 105 18.69 3.61 9.15
CA PRO A 105 19.75 2.76 9.73
C PRO A 105 19.57 2.28 11.19
N SER A 106 18.40 2.47 11.80
CA SER A 106 18.08 2.00 13.16
C SER A 106 16.79 1.16 13.19
N THR A 107 16.22 0.86 12.02
CA THR A 107 15.03 0.01 11.88
C THR A 107 15.40 -1.44 12.16
N TYR A 108 14.56 -2.10 12.95
CA TYR A 108 14.64 -3.54 13.18
C TYR A 108 13.53 -4.25 12.40
N THR A 109 13.90 -5.34 11.73
CA THR A 109 12.96 -6.21 11.01
C THR A 109 13.28 -7.66 11.29
N ALA A 110 12.27 -8.50 11.42
CA ALA A 110 12.39 -9.95 11.50
C ALA A 110 11.39 -10.60 10.53
N LEU A 111 11.80 -11.68 9.88
CA LEU A 111 10.99 -12.44 8.94
C LEU A 111 11.14 -13.92 9.27
N GLU A 112 10.03 -14.61 9.49
CA GLU A 112 9.99 -16.05 9.72
C GLU A 112 9.30 -16.76 8.55
N MET A 113 9.92 -17.83 8.09
CA MET A 113 9.38 -18.75 7.09
C MET A 113 9.22 -20.13 7.71
N ASP A 114 8.29 -20.94 7.18
CA ASP A 114 8.18 -22.35 7.54
C ASP A 114 9.28 -23.20 6.87
N ASP A 115 9.31 -24.50 7.17
CA ASP A 115 10.29 -25.45 6.62
C ASP A 115 10.18 -25.61 5.09
N ASN A 116 9.05 -25.20 4.51
CA ASN A 116 8.80 -25.22 3.07
C ASN A 116 9.13 -23.86 2.40
N GLY A 117 9.64 -22.89 3.16
CA GLY A 117 9.97 -21.55 2.68
C GLY A 117 8.75 -20.62 2.50
N HIS A 118 7.58 -20.99 3.04
CA HIS A 118 6.41 -20.12 3.04
C HIS A 118 6.46 -19.08 4.14
N PHE A 119 5.90 -17.91 3.85
CA PHE A 119 5.75 -16.85 4.83
C PHE A 119 4.92 -17.30 6.04
N LYS A 120 5.48 -17.12 7.26
CA LYS A 120 4.78 -17.40 8.51
C LYS A 120 4.37 -16.11 9.21
N PHE A 121 5.34 -15.25 9.53
CA PHE A 121 5.10 -13.90 10.05
C PHE A 121 6.31 -13.00 9.85
N PHE A 122 6.11 -11.69 10.02
CA PHE A 122 7.20 -10.73 10.13
C PHE A 122 6.94 -9.76 11.27
N PHE A 123 8.02 -9.13 11.73
CA PHE A 123 7.97 -8.00 12.64
C PHE A 123 8.78 -6.84 12.07
N MET A 124 8.32 -5.61 12.25
CA MET A 124 9.09 -4.43 11.89
C MET A 124 8.87 -3.31 12.92
N THR A 125 9.92 -2.59 13.23
CA THR A 125 9.85 -1.39 14.07
C THR A 125 10.92 -0.39 13.68
N PHE A 126 10.55 0.88 13.56
CA PHE A 126 11.51 1.94 13.24
C PHE A 126 12.41 2.24 14.43
N GLY A 127 13.65 2.63 14.17
CA GLY A 127 14.57 2.95 15.27
C GLY A 127 14.10 4.10 16.15
N ALA A 128 13.41 5.09 15.59
CA ALA A 128 12.77 6.13 16.39
C ALA A 128 11.70 5.57 17.35
N SER A 129 11.01 4.50 16.97
CA SER A 129 10.05 3.80 17.84
C SER A 129 10.77 2.99 18.92
N ILE A 130 11.88 2.32 18.60
CA ILE A 130 12.74 1.64 19.58
C ILE A 130 13.28 2.63 20.61
N GLU A 131 13.76 3.79 20.15
CA GLU A 131 14.28 4.84 21.02
C GLU A 131 13.18 5.43 21.90
N GLY A 132 12.02 5.75 21.32
CA GLY A 132 10.86 6.26 22.03
C GLY A 132 10.31 5.30 23.08
N TRP A 133 10.43 3.98 22.85
CA TRP A 133 9.93 2.94 23.76
C TRP A 133 10.51 3.06 25.18
N LYS A 134 11.76 3.53 25.30
CA LYS A 134 12.41 3.76 26.61
C LYS A 134 11.64 4.74 27.51
N TYR A 135 10.82 5.60 26.90
CA TYR A 135 10.03 6.63 27.57
C TYR A 135 8.54 6.28 27.62
N CYS A 136 8.13 5.17 27.01
CA CYS A 136 6.75 4.68 27.04
C CYS A 136 6.49 3.86 28.31
N ARG A 137 5.28 3.97 28.87
CA ARG A 137 4.81 2.99 29.86
C ARG A 137 4.40 1.71 29.12
N PRO A 138 4.96 0.54 29.45
CA PRO A 138 4.59 -0.70 28.79
C PRO A 138 3.14 -1.06 29.14
N ILE A 139 2.29 -1.18 28.11
CA ILE A 139 0.91 -1.65 28.25
C ILE A 139 0.78 -2.92 27.41
N ILE A 140 0.48 -4.03 28.07
CA ILE A 140 0.15 -5.29 27.41
C ILE A 140 -1.37 -5.41 27.41
N SER A 141 -1.97 -5.37 26.22
CA SER A 141 -3.39 -5.68 26.06
C SER A 141 -3.53 -7.11 25.57
N ILE A 142 -4.20 -7.95 26.34
CA ILE A 142 -4.58 -9.30 25.93
C ILE A 142 -5.99 -9.21 25.38
N GLY A 143 -6.11 -9.23 24.04
CA GLY A 143 -7.39 -9.36 23.38
C GLY A 143 -7.80 -10.83 23.36
N MET A 144 -8.84 -11.22 24.11
CA MET A 144 -9.49 -12.51 23.89
C MET A 144 -10.27 -12.43 22.58
N GLY A 145 -9.70 -13.00 21.52
CA GLY A 145 -10.48 -13.33 20.32
C GLY A 145 -11.50 -14.40 20.70
N HIS A 146 -12.79 -14.07 20.62
CA HIS A 146 -13.84 -15.08 20.68
C HIS A 146 -13.63 -16.04 19.49
N PHE A 147 -13.38 -17.31 19.82
CA PHE A 147 -13.36 -18.43 18.88
C PHE A 147 -14.76 -18.71 18.35
#